data_AF-A0A496V453-F1
#
_entry.id   AF-A0A496V453-F1
#
_cell.length_a   1.000
_cell.length_b   1.000
_cell.length_c   1.000
_cell.angle_alpha   90.00
_cell.angle_beta   90.00
_cell.angle_gamma   90.00
#
_symmetry.space_group_name_H-M   'P 1'
#
loop_
_entity.id
_entity.type
_entity.pdbx_description
1 polymer ?
#
loop_
_entity_poly.entity_id
_entity_poly.type
_entity_poly.pdbx_seq_one_letter_code
_entity_poly.pdbx_strand_id
1 'polypeptide(L)'
;MKILPINLDDLIYARAVESVRLEFKKTCSEPTLEQIIHTVCAFANDFHNLNGGYIIIGIEEQNGLPILPPVGLDPQNIDRIQKKYVAIAKELIQNTYQSFLLKFINANKY
;
A
#
# COMPACT_ATOMS: atom_id res chain seq x y z
N MET A 1 -6.52 -11.48 -13.29
CA MET A 1 -5.10 -11.75 -12.96
C MET A 1 -5.03 -12.27 -11.52
N LYS A 2 -4.31 -13.37 -11.24
CA LYS A 2 -4.29 -14.00 -9.91
C LYS A 2 -3.27 -13.25 -9.04
N ILE A 3 -3.71 -12.42 -8.11
CA ILE A 3 -2.83 -11.86 -7.07
C ILE A 3 -2.18 -13.06 -6.37
N LEU A 4 -0.87 -13.23 -6.55
CA LEU A 4 -0.12 -14.29 -5.89
C LEU A 4 -0.22 -14.06 -4.37
N PRO A 5 -0.42 -15.11 -3.56
CA PRO A 5 -0.35 -15.00 -2.11
C PRO A 5 1.12 -14.72 -1.73
N ILE A 6 1.52 -13.45 -1.77
CA ILE A 6 2.84 -13.00 -1.36
C ILE A 6 2.81 -12.81 0.16
N ASN A 7 3.83 -13.33 0.84
CA ASN A 7 3.99 -13.16 2.28
C ASN A 7 4.23 -11.67 2.61
N LEU A 8 3.58 -11.18 3.67
CA LEU A 8 3.79 -9.82 4.13
C LEU A 8 5.25 -9.55 4.49
N ASP A 9 5.96 -10.52 5.08
CA ASP A 9 7.38 -10.36 5.38
C ASP A 9 8.19 -10.15 4.10
N ASP A 10 7.91 -10.89 3.03
CA ASP A 10 8.62 -10.70 1.76
C ASP A 10 8.38 -9.33 1.13
N LEU A 11 7.22 -8.71 1.41
CA LEU A 11 6.93 -7.32 1.02
C LEU A 11 7.67 -6.32 1.93
N ILE A 12 7.62 -6.52 3.25
CA ILE A 12 8.27 -5.67 4.25
C ILE A 12 9.79 -5.61 4.02
N TYR A 13 10.40 -6.75 3.69
CA TYR A 13 11.83 -6.85 3.42
C TYR A 13 12.18 -6.64 1.93
N ALA A 14 11.20 -6.30 1.08
CA ALA A 14 11.36 -6.12 -0.36
C ALA A 14 12.11 -7.28 -1.07
N ARG A 15 11.86 -8.53 -0.66
CA ARG A 15 12.60 -9.73 -1.12
C ARG A 15 12.02 -10.39 -2.36
N ALA A 16 10.70 -10.36 -2.51
CA ALA A 16 10.00 -11.13 -3.55
C ALA A 16 9.35 -10.26 -4.65
N VAL A 17 9.34 -8.94 -4.48
CA VAL A 17 8.70 -8.00 -5.40
C VAL A 17 9.70 -6.92 -5.76
N GLU A 18 9.78 -6.56 -7.04
CA GLU A 18 10.61 -5.47 -7.53
C GLU A 18 10.28 -4.17 -6.80
N SER A 19 11.32 -3.42 -6.38
CA SER A 19 11.18 -2.21 -5.58
C SER A 19 10.28 -1.16 -6.23
N VAL A 20 10.25 -1.06 -7.56
CA VAL A 20 9.38 -0.13 -8.30
C VAL A 20 7.87 -0.40 -8.10
N ARG A 21 7.51 -1.59 -7.61
CA ARG A 21 6.13 -1.99 -7.31
C ARG A 21 5.80 -1.89 -5.83
N LEU A 22 6.75 -1.49 -4.99
CA LEU A 22 6.60 -1.32 -3.56
C LEU A 22 6.73 0.17 -3.23
N GLU A 23 5.75 0.68 -2.49
CA GLU A 23 5.83 2.03 -1.92
C GLU A 23 5.59 1.94 -0.42
N PHE A 24 6.48 2.52 0.37
CA PHE A 24 6.40 2.48 1.83
C PHE A 24 6.00 3.86 2.37
N LYS A 25 5.07 3.88 3.32
CA LYS A 25 4.63 5.12 3.99
C LYS A 25 4.59 4.93 5.50
N LYS A 26 5.20 5.85 6.24
CA LYS A 26 5.27 5.78 7.71
C LYS A 26 3.89 5.89 8.36
N THR A 27 3.05 6.79 7.87
CA THR A 27 1.71 7.05 8.40
C THR A 27 0.71 7.18 7.26
N CYS A 28 -0.59 7.14 7.56
CA CYS A 28 -1.62 7.52 6.60
C CYS A 28 -2.50 8.62 7.20
N SER A 29 -2.11 9.86 6.92
CA SER A 29 -2.92 11.06 7.12
C SER A 29 -3.80 11.32 5.90
N GLU A 30 -4.74 12.28 5.98
CA GLU A 30 -5.56 12.69 4.82
C GLU A 30 -4.75 13.01 3.55
N PRO A 31 -3.66 13.80 3.59
CA PRO A 31 -2.84 14.04 2.39
C PRO A 31 -2.14 12.78 1.88
N THR A 32 -1.86 11.82 2.77
CA THR A 32 -1.29 10.52 2.36
C THR A 32 -2.31 9.66 1.63
N LEU A 33 -3.60 9.76 1.99
CA LEU A 33 -4.67 9.03 1.34
C LEU A 33 -4.87 9.50 -0.10
N GLU A 34 -4.81 10.80 -0.35
CA GLU A 34 -4.83 11.36 -1.70
C GLU A 34 -3.64 10.85 -2.55
N GLN A 35 -2.44 10.84 -1.97
CA GLN A 35 -1.27 10.25 -2.64
C GLN A 35 -1.48 8.77 -2.98
N ILE A 36 -1.99 7.98 -2.03
CA ILE A 36 -2.31 6.57 -2.24
C ILE A 36 -3.28 6.40 -3.41
N ILE A 37 -4.34 7.22 -3.45
CA ILE A 37 -5.32 7.18 -4.53
C ILE A 37 -4.67 7.52 -5.87
N HIS A 38 -3.83 8.57 -5.93
CA HIS A 38 -3.10 8.92 -7.13
C HIS A 38 -2.19 7.80 -7.62
N THR A 39 -1.42 7.18 -6.71
CA THR A 39 -0.57 6.03 -7.04
C THR A 39 -1.42 4.84 -7.52
N VAL A 40 -2.54 4.54 -6.85
CA VAL A 40 -3.45 3.46 -7.25
C VAL A 40 -4.00 3.71 -8.66
N CYS A 41 -4.43 4.93 -8.96
CA CYS A 41 -4.89 5.30 -10.30
C CYS A 41 -3.78 5.19 -11.36
N ALA A 42 -2.55 5.62 -11.03
CA ALA A 42 -1.41 5.48 -11.93
C ALA A 42 -1.08 4.00 -12.23
N PHE A 43 -1.15 3.14 -11.22
CA PHE A 43 -0.97 1.69 -11.39
C PHE A 43 -2.14 1.03 -12.13
N ALA A 44 -3.39 1.41 -11.84
CA ALA A 44 -4.59 0.83 -12.44
C ALA A 44 -4.73 1.19 -13.93
N ASN A 45 -4.25 2.36 -14.32
CA ASN A 45 -4.19 2.80 -15.72
C ASN A 45 -2.99 2.21 -16.49
N ASP A 46 -2.24 1.30 -15.87
CA ASP A 46 -1.06 0.62 -16.40
C ASP A 46 -0.03 1.58 -17.02
N PHE A 47 0.04 2.82 -16.50
CA PHE A 47 0.91 3.87 -17.05
C PHE A 47 2.40 3.47 -17.05
N HIS A 48 2.74 2.47 -16.24
CA HIS A 48 4.08 1.91 -16.13
C HIS A 48 4.19 0.43 -16.58
N ASN A 49 3.14 -0.20 -17.14
CA ASN A 49 3.11 -1.63 -17.48
C ASN A 49 3.47 -2.58 -16.31
N LEU A 50 3.27 -2.13 -15.07
CA LEU A 50 3.72 -2.84 -13.86
C LEU A 50 2.77 -3.96 -13.44
N ASN A 51 1.60 -4.09 -14.09
CA ASN A 51 0.55 -5.02 -13.71
C ASN A 51 0.19 -4.93 -12.20
N GLY A 52 0.25 -3.72 -11.64
CA GLY A 52 -0.07 -3.45 -10.25
C GLY A 52 1.09 -3.29 -9.28
N GLY A 53 0.76 -3.05 -8.01
CA GLY A 53 1.73 -2.77 -6.94
C GLY A 53 1.16 -2.91 -5.52
N TYR A 54 2.03 -2.64 -4.55
CA TYR A 54 1.73 -2.68 -3.12
C TYR A 54 2.14 -1.37 -2.47
N ILE A 55 1.23 -0.77 -1.70
CA ILE A 55 1.59 0.29 -0.75
C ILE A 55 1.51 -0.33 0.65
N ILE A 56 2.59 -0.16 1.41
CA ILE A 56 2.69 -0.66 2.78
C ILE A 56 2.77 0.54 3.71
N ILE A 57 1.78 0.65 4.59
CA ILE A 57 1.68 1.75 5.55
C ILE A 57 2.09 1.28 6.95
N GLY A 58 2.84 2.10 7.66
CA GLY A 58 3.44 1.80 8.96
C GLY A 58 4.95 1.53 8.86
N ILE A 59 5.57 1.80 7.71
CA ILE A 59 7.01 1.60 7.48
C ILE A 59 7.57 2.88 6.89
N GLU A 60 8.62 3.42 7.50
CA GLU A 60 9.32 4.58 6.96
C GLU A 60 10.21 4.17 5.78
N GLU A 61 10.36 5.06 4.80
CA GLU A 61 11.17 4.81 3.61
C GLU A 61 12.36 5.77 3.57
N GLN A 62 13.53 5.25 3.21
CA GLN A 62 14.70 6.05 2.89
C GLN A 62 15.35 5.53 1.62
N ASN A 63 15.44 6.40 0.60
CA ASN A 63 16.03 6.07 -0.71
C ASN A 63 15.40 4.84 -1.39
N GLY A 64 14.07 4.68 -1.31
CA GLY A 64 13.35 3.54 -1.90
C GLY A 64 13.49 2.22 -1.13
N LEU A 65 14.08 2.26 0.07
CA LEU A 65 14.24 1.10 0.94
C LEU A 65 13.47 1.29 2.25
N PRO A 66 12.84 0.22 2.78
CA PRO A 66 12.13 0.28 4.05
C PRO A 66 13.12 0.40 5.22
N ILE A 67 12.84 1.31 6.15
CA ILE A 67 13.51 1.38 7.45
C ILE A 67 12.82 0.40 8.40
N LEU A 68 13.59 -0.50 8.99
CA LEU A 68 13.11 -1.53 9.90
C LEU A 68 13.65 -1.31 11.33
N PRO A 69 12.92 -1.73 12.38
CA PRO A 69 11.59 -2.37 12.33
C PRO A 69 10.49 -1.38 11.91
N PRO A 70 9.33 -1.88 11.41
CA PRO A 70 8.17 -1.04 11.13
C PRO A 70 7.77 -0.20 12.34
N VAL A 71 7.39 1.04 12.11
CA VAL A 71 6.81 1.92 13.15
C VAL A 71 5.41 1.43 13.54
N GLY A 72 4.70 0.85 12.58
CA GLY A 72 3.32 0.40 12.72
C GLY A 72 2.32 1.54 12.85
N LEU A 73 1.04 1.16 12.86
CA LEU A 73 -0.10 2.06 13.03
C LEU A 73 -0.96 1.60 14.20
N ASP A 74 -1.60 2.56 14.85
CA ASP A 74 -2.65 2.31 15.82
C ASP A 74 -3.79 1.52 15.16
N PRO A 75 -4.19 0.34 15.69
CA PRO A 75 -5.30 -0.46 15.16
C PRO A 75 -6.59 0.32 14.91
N GLN A 76 -6.94 1.26 15.81
CA GLN A 76 -8.17 2.06 15.69
C GLN A 76 -8.10 2.98 14.46
N ASN A 77 -6.90 3.45 14.11
CA ASN A 77 -6.68 4.25 12.92
C ASN A 77 -6.74 3.41 11.65
N ILE A 78 -6.21 2.17 11.67
CA ILE A 78 -6.23 1.26 10.52
C ILE A 78 -7.66 1.05 10.00
N ASP A 79 -8.59 0.68 10.88
CA ASP A 79 -9.98 0.42 10.48
C ASP A 79 -10.65 1.65 9.87
N ARG A 80 -10.41 2.83 10.45
CA ARG A 80 -10.93 4.10 9.96
C ARG A 80 -10.40 4.43 8.57
N ILE A 81 -9.09 4.30 8.39
CA ILE A 81 -8.41 4.61 7.13
C ILE A 81 -8.82 3.62 6.04
N GLN A 82 -8.87 2.33 6.36
CA GLN A 82 -9.28 1.28 5.41
C GLN A 82 -10.70 1.51 4.90
N LYS A 83 -11.65 1.87 5.78
CA LYS A 83 -13.01 2.23 5.37
C LYS A 83 -13.03 3.45 4.45
N LYS A 84 -12.27 4.50 4.78
CA LYS A 84 -12.18 5.73 3.97
C LYS A 84 -11.58 5.43 2.58
N TYR A 85 -10.50 4.66 2.52
CA TYR A 85 -9.89 4.20 1.27
C TYR A 85 -10.88 3.43 0.40
N VAL A 86 -11.57 2.43 0.97
CA VAL A 86 -12.55 1.64 0.21
C VAL A 86 -13.69 2.51 -0.32
N ALA A 87 -14.17 3.48 0.46
CA ALA A 87 -15.22 4.40 0.00
C ALA A 87 -14.75 5.22 -1.21
N ILE A 88 -13.57 5.85 -1.13
CA ILE A 88 -13.04 6.68 -2.23
C ILE A 88 -12.68 5.82 -3.44
N ALA A 89 -12.07 4.65 -3.25
CA ALA A 89 -11.75 3.72 -4.33
C ALA A 89 -13.01 3.27 -5.10
N LYS A 90 -14.15 3.07 -4.41
CA LYS A 90 -15.44 2.74 -5.05
C LYS A 90 -15.95 3.86 -5.95
N GLU A 91 -15.76 5.10 -5.55
CA GLU A 91 -16.21 6.26 -6.33
C GLU A 91 -15.31 6.51 -7.55
N LEU A 92 -14.00 6.38 -7.40
CA LEU A 92 -13.02 6.76 -8.43
C LEU A 92 -12.69 5.65 -9.41
N ILE A 93 -12.74 4.39 -8.98
CA ILE A 93 -12.25 3.24 -9.75
C ILE A 93 -13.44 2.36 -10.12
N GLN A 94 -14.21 2.79 -11.14
CA GLN A 94 -15.24 1.94 -11.73
C GLN A 94 -14.58 0.70 -12.36
N ASN A 95 -14.76 -0.47 -11.74
CA ASN A 95 -14.40 -1.82 -12.22
C ASN A 95 -12.94 -2.33 -12.16
N THR A 96 -11.97 -1.62 -11.59
CA THR A 96 -10.55 -2.08 -11.59
C THR A 96 -10.01 -2.39 -10.20
N TYR A 97 -10.70 -3.20 -9.41
CA TYR A 97 -10.23 -3.65 -8.08
C TYR A 97 -9.06 -4.65 -8.12
N GLN A 98 -8.64 -5.11 -9.30
CA GLN A 98 -7.79 -6.29 -9.40
C GLN A 98 -6.28 -6.04 -9.36
N SER A 99 -5.81 -4.81 -9.54
CA SER A 99 -4.37 -4.58 -9.77
C SER A 99 -3.61 -4.01 -8.58
N PHE A 100 -4.24 -3.73 -7.44
CA PHE A 100 -3.53 -3.04 -6.36
C PHE A 100 -3.93 -3.52 -4.96
N LEU A 101 -2.94 -3.65 -4.06
CA LEU A 101 -3.16 -4.14 -2.70
C LEU A 101 -2.51 -3.23 -1.65
N LEU A 102 -3.37 -2.59 -0.85
CA LEU A 102 -2.97 -1.76 0.30
C LEU A 102 -2.79 -2.64 1.54
N LYS A 103 -1.63 -2.58 2.20
CA LYS A 103 -1.35 -3.27 3.46
C LYS A 103 -1.07 -2.26 4.57
N PHE A 104 -1.69 -2.47 5.73
CA PHE A 104 -1.41 -1.72 6.96
C PHE A 104 -0.64 -2.61 7.93
N ILE A 105 0.45 -2.08 8.49
CA ILE A 105 1.23 -2.73 9.53
C ILE A 105 0.68 -2.29 10.89
N ASN A 106 0.31 -3.25 11.71
CA ASN A 106 -0.17 -3.00 13.07
C ASN A 106 1.03 -2.85 14.02
N ALA A 107 1.05 -1.76 14.79
CA ALA A 107 2.09 -1.50 15.79
C ALA A 107 2.16 -2.58 16.90
N ASN A 108 1.07 -3.30 17.16
CA ASN A 108 1.05 -4.38 18.16
C ASN A 108 1.67 -5.69 17.67
N LYS A 109 2.13 -5.76 16.41
CA LYS A 109 2.62 -6.99 15.78
C LYS A 109 4.16 -7.03 15.65
N TYR A 110 4.85 -5.92 15.91
CA TYR A 110 6.30 -5.75 15.80
C TYR A 110 6.83 -4.98 17.00
#